data_AF-A0A924NXL0-F1
#
_entry.id   AF-A0A924NXL0-F1
#
_cell.length_a   1.000
_cell.length_b   1.000
_cell.length_c   1.000
_cell.angle_alpha   90.00
_cell.angle_beta   90.00
_cell.angle_gamma   90.00
#
_symmetry.space_group_name_H-M   'P 1'
#
loop_
_entity.id
_entity.type
_entity.pdbx_description
1 polymer ?
#
loop_
_entity_poly.entity_id
_entity_poly.type
_entity_poly.pdbx_seq_one_letter_code
_entity_poly.pdbx_strand_id
1 'polypeptide(L)'
;MKTGLFLLVLALAGCGKTAATTSPLDAAARRTCTDTIESRAVNRSSISYASDDPAIVKSAQGQLEVAIKFSAKNEIGMASTMMARCTVSPDGKTLVEIAVKEGL
;
A
#
# COMPACT_ATOMS: atom_id res chain seq x y z
N MET A 1 27.84 -45.84 26.03
CA MET A 1 28.85 -44.88 25.54
C MET A 1 28.65 -44.79 24.03
N LYS A 2 27.87 -43.83 23.55
CA LYS A 2 28.22 -42.43 23.22
C LYS A 2 28.89 -42.32 21.85
N THR A 3 28.10 -41.96 20.83
CA THR A 3 28.46 -41.07 19.72
C THR A 3 27.21 -40.72 18.91
N GLY A 4 26.37 -39.83 19.48
CA GLY A 4 25.35 -39.12 18.72
C GLY A 4 25.96 -37.79 18.26
N LEU A 5 26.41 -37.75 17.01
CA LEU A 5 26.77 -36.53 16.30
C LEU A 5 25.77 -36.43 15.15
N PHE A 6 24.90 -35.41 15.15
CA PHE A 6 24.79 -34.46 14.04
C PHE A 6 23.81 -33.35 14.42
N LEU A 7 24.33 -32.12 14.31
CA LEU A 7 23.63 -30.86 14.39
C LEU A 7 22.47 -30.79 13.38
N LEU A 8 21.31 -30.32 13.83
CA LEU A 8 20.32 -29.70 12.94
C LEU A 8 19.69 -28.51 13.64
N VAL A 9 20.32 -27.37 13.40
CA VAL A 9 19.83 -26.02 13.69
C VAL A 9 18.62 -25.80 12.77
N LEU A 10 17.40 -25.86 13.30
CA LEU A 10 16.22 -25.31 12.63
C LEU A 10 16.06 -23.84 13.03
N ALA A 11 16.79 -22.98 12.32
CA ALA A 11 16.51 -21.56 12.30
C ALA A 11 15.27 -21.30 11.44
N LEU A 12 14.07 -21.37 12.02
CA LEU A 12 12.86 -20.76 11.44
C LEU A 12 12.65 -19.37 12.05
N ALA A 13 13.54 -18.45 11.67
CA ALA A 13 13.25 -17.03 11.69
C ALA A 13 13.53 -16.47 10.30
N GLY A 14 12.93 -17.12 9.29
CA GLY A 14 12.72 -16.52 8.01
C GLY A 14 11.73 -15.38 8.20
N CYS A 15 12.24 -14.18 8.47
CA CYS A 15 11.57 -12.92 8.20
C CYS A 15 11.49 -12.79 6.67
N GLY A 16 10.77 -13.72 6.04
CA GLY A 16 10.42 -13.68 4.65
C GLY A 16 9.47 -12.52 4.53
N LYS A 17 10.00 -11.36 4.13
CA LYS A 17 9.23 -10.31 3.51
C LYS A 17 8.62 -10.96 2.26
N THR A 18 7.47 -11.61 2.43
CA THR A 18 6.67 -12.11 1.33
C THR A 18 6.36 -10.87 0.51
N ALA A 19 7.10 -10.68 -0.58
CA ALA A 19 6.66 -9.81 -1.65
C ALA A 19 5.31 -10.39 -2.04
N ALA A 20 4.24 -9.75 -1.56
CA ALA A 20 2.89 -10.19 -1.78
C ALA A 20 2.76 -10.35 -3.29
N THR A 21 2.46 -11.56 -3.73
CA THR A 21 2.11 -11.82 -5.12
C THR A 21 0.91 -10.92 -5.39
N THR A 22 1.10 -9.81 -6.12
CA THR A 22 0.07 -8.78 -6.30
C THR A 22 -1.17 -9.44 -6.85
N SER A 23 -2.17 -9.66 -6.00
CA SER A 23 -3.39 -10.34 -6.42
C SER A 23 -4.18 -9.40 -7.35
N PRO A 24 -5.02 -9.91 -8.27
CA PRO A 24 -5.88 -9.05 -9.08
C PRO A 24 -6.74 -8.10 -8.26
N LEU A 25 -7.10 -8.52 -7.04
CA LEU A 25 -7.81 -7.72 -6.04
C LEU A 25 -6.95 -6.57 -5.48
N ASP A 26 -5.68 -6.84 -5.19
CA ASP A 26 -4.73 -5.79 -4.78
C ASP A 26 -4.59 -4.73 -5.89
N ALA A 27 -4.39 -5.17 -7.14
CA ALA A 27 -4.29 -4.26 -8.28
C ALA A 27 -5.57 -3.41 -8.46
N ALA A 28 -6.75 -4.02 -8.28
CA ALA A 28 -8.03 -3.31 -8.32
C ALA A 28 -8.15 -2.26 -7.21
N ALA A 29 -7.82 -2.62 -5.96
CA ALA A 29 -7.90 -1.70 -4.83
C ALA A 29 -6.94 -0.51 -4.98
N ARG A 30 -5.73 -0.75 -5.49
CA ARG A 30 -4.78 0.33 -5.82
C ARG A 30 -5.35 1.26 -6.86
N ARG A 31 -5.88 0.71 -7.94
CA ARG A 31 -6.46 1.50 -9.02
C ARG A 31 -7.60 2.37 -8.50
N THR A 32 -8.52 1.79 -7.72
CA THR A 32 -9.61 2.52 -7.07
C THR A 32 -9.09 3.67 -6.18
N CYS A 33 -8.04 3.42 -5.39
CA CYS A 33 -7.44 4.46 -4.54
C CYS A 33 -6.76 5.56 -5.37
N THR A 34 -5.94 5.21 -6.36
CA THR A 34 -5.26 6.14 -7.27
C THR A 34 -6.25 6.97 -8.07
N ASP A 35 -7.26 6.36 -8.70
CA ASP A 35 -8.32 7.06 -9.44
C ASP A 35 -9.05 8.06 -8.54
N THR A 36 -9.28 7.71 -7.27
CA THR A 36 -9.87 8.62 -6.29
C THR A 36 -8.97 9.82 -5.98
N ILE A 37 -7.67 9.60 -5.77
CA ILE A 37 -6.69 10.68 -5.52
C ILE A 37 -6.66 11.63 -6.71
N GLU A 38 -6.58 11.09 -7.93
CA GLU A 38 -6.55 11.87 -9.17
C GLU A 38 -7.85 12.61 -9.44
N SER A 39 -8.99 12.02 -9.08
CA SER A 39 -10.29 12.68 -9.18
C SER A 39 -10.43 13.86 -8.21
N ARG A 40 -9.69 13.86 -7.10
CA ARG A 40 -9.72 14.93 -6.09
C ARG A 40 -8.67 16.02 -6.33
N ALA A 41 -7.67 15.75 -7.16
CA ALA A 41 -6.64 16.71 -7.48
C ALA A 41 -7.14 17.78 -8.46
N VAL A 42 -6.86 19.05 -8.14
CA VAL A 42 -7.12 20.19 -9.05
C VAL A 42 -6.35 20.04 -10.37
N ASN A 43 -5.15 19.45 -10.32
CA ASN A 43 -4.34 19.14 -11.48
C ASN A 43 -3.73 17.74 -11.36
N ARG A 44 -4.26 16.78 -12.12
CA ARG A 44 -3.78 15.39 -12.14
C ARG A 44 -2.31 15.26 -12.52
N SER A 45 -1.85 16.07 -13.48
CA SER A 45 -0.45 16.07 -13.94
C SER A 45 0.53 16.60 -12.90
N SER A 46 0.04 17.17 -11.79
CA SER A 46 0.89 17.59 -10.67
C SER A 46 1.17 16.49 -9.66
N ILE A 47 0.49 15.34 -9.75
CA ILE A 47 0.68 14.21 -8.84
C ILE A 47 1.88 13.38 -9.29
N SER A 48 2.74 13.03 -8.34
CA SER A 48 3.87 12.11 -8.53
C SER A 48 3.85 11.05 -7.44
N TYR A 49 3.70 9.78 -7.81
CA TYR A 49 3.65 8.67 -6.85
C TYR A 49 5.06 8.22 -6.48
N ALA A 50 5.30 7.99 -5.18
CA ALA A 50 6.62 7.62 -4.66
C ALA A 50 6.93 6.11 -4.78
N SER A 51 5.93 5.28 -5.09
CA SER A 51 6.08 3.84 -5.26
C SER A 51 5.03 3.32 -6.23
N ASP A 52 5.48 2.50 -7.18
CA ASP A 52 4.60 1.76 -8.09
C ASP A 52 3.83 0.64 -7.37
N ASP A 53 4.31 0.21 -6.19
CA ASP A 53 3.73 -0.91 -5.44
C ASP A 53 3.33 -0.54 -3.99
N PRO A 54 2.24 0.24 -3.79
CA PRO A 54 1.82 0.65 -2.45
C PRO A 54 1.36 -0.54 -1.59
N ALA A 55 1.87 -0.66 -0.36
CA ALA A 55 1.51 -1.76 0.53
C ALA A 55 -0.01 -1.84 0.73
N ILE A 56 -0.54 -3.06 0.62
CA ILE A 56 -1.95 -3.36 0.91
C ILE A 56 -2.02 -4.30 2.10
N VAL A 57 -2.93 -3.99 3.01
CA VAL A 57 -3.26 -4.83 4.17
C VAL A 57 -4.73 -5.22 4.09
N LYS A 58 -5.05 -6.46 4.44
CA LYS A 58 -6.44 -6.89 4.62
C LYS A 58 -6.86 -6.63 6.06
N SER A 59 -7.92 -5.87 6.23
CA SER A 59 -8.58 -5.66 7.53
C SER A 59 -9.27 -6.94 8.02
N ALA A 60 -9.64 -6.97 9.30
CA ALA A 60 -10.39 -8.07 9.90
C ALA A 60 -11.77 -8.30 9.25
N GLN A 61 -12.36 -7.26 8.65
CA GLN A 61 -13.63 -7.33 7.91
C GLN A 61 -13.46 -7.72 6.44
N GLY A 62 -12.23 -8.02 5.99
CA GLY A 62 -11.92 -8.38 4.60
C GLY A 62 -11.79 -7.21 3.63
N GLN A 63 -11.88 -5.96 4.13
CA GLN A 63 -11.60 -4.75 3.34
C GLN A 63 -10.10 -4.62 3.06
N LEU A 64 -9.77 -3.94 1.97
CA LEU A 64 -8.39 -3.73 1.49
C LEU A 64 -7.94 -2.32 1.87
N GLU A 65 -6.95 -2.21 2.74
CA GLU A 65 -6.34 -0.95 3.15
C GLU A 65 -5.12 -0.67 2.29
N VAL A 66 -5.15 0.40 1.52
CA VAL A 66 -4.08 0.82 0.60
C VAL A 66 -3.43 2.09 1.12
N ALA A 67 -2.11 2.08 1.29
CA ALA A 67 -1.35 3.27 1.66
C ALA A 67 -0.47 3.75 0.49
N ILE A 68 -0.83 4.90 -0.10
CA ILE A 68 -0.12 5.49 -1.24
C ILE A 68 0.57 6.78 -0.80
N LYS A 69 1.90 6.82 -0.94
CA LYS A 69 2.66 8.07 -0.83
C LYS A 69 2.74 8.73 -2.21
N PHE A 70 2.42 10.02 -2.26
CA PHE A 70 2.49 10.82 -3.47
C PHE A 70 2.86 12.26 -3.12
N SER A 71 3.41 13.00 -4.08
CA SER A 71 3.61 14.44 -3.98
C SER A 71 2.65 15.12 -4.95
N ALA A 72 2.06 16.24 -4.54
CA ALA A 72 1.20 17.06 -5.40
C ALA A 72 1.56 18.53 -5.24
N LYS A 73 1.38 19.33 -6.32
CA LYS A 73 1.56 20.78 -6.22
C LYS A 73 0.32 21.42 -5.62
N ASN A 74 0.51 22.30 -4.65
CA ASN A 74 -0.54 23.14 -4.11
C ASN A 74 -0.83 24.34 -5.04
N GLU A 75 -1.78 25.19 -4.66
CA GLU A 75 -2.25 26.33 -5.47
C GLU A 75 -1.14 27.35 -5.79
N ILE A 76 -0.07 27.39 -4.98
CA ILE A 76 1.10 28.26 -5.18
C ILE A 76 2.25 27.55 -5.92
N GLY A 77 2.02 26.34 -6.43
CA GLY A 77 2.97 25.59 -7.27
C GLY A 77 4.06 24.82 -6.51
N MET A 78 4.02 24.81 -5.18
CA MET A 78 4.96 24.05 -4.35
C MET A 78 4.51 22.59 -4.22
N ALA A 79 5.43 21.65 -4.41
CA ALA A 79 5.17 20.24 -4.21
C ALA A 79 5.22 19.88 -2.71
N SER A 80 4.15 19.29 -2.20
CA SER A 80 4.10 18.72 -0.85
C SER A 80 3.97 17.21 -0.93
N THR A 81 4.73 16.49 -0.10
CA THR A 81 4.61 15.05 0.05
C THR A 81 3.44 14.71 0.97
N MET A 82 2.63 13.75 0.55
CA MET A 82 1.38 13.36 1.18
C MET A 82 1.28 11.84 1.20
N MET A 83 0.45 11.33 2.11
CA MET A 83 0.09 9.92 2.18
C MET A 83 -1.42 9.80 2.19
N ALA A 84 -1.97 9.13 1.18
CA ALA A 84 -3.35 8.66 1.19
C ALA A 84 -3.41 7.28 1.83
N ARG A 85 -4.40 7.09 2.70
CA ARG A 85 -4.86 5.80 3.19
C ARG A 85 -6.27 5.60 2.67
N CYS A 86 -6.45 4.59 1.82
CA CYS A 86 -7.74 4.22 1.28
C CYS A 86 -8.19 2.90 1.90
N THR A 87 -9.44 2.84 2.33
CA THR A 87 -10.11 1.60 2.67
C THR A 87 -11.03 1.26 1.51
N VAL A 88 -10.83 0.09 0.91
CA VAL A 88 -11.56 -0.39 -0.27
C VAL A 88 -12.35 -1.63 0.11
N SER A 89 -13.52 -1.80 -0.48
CA SER A 89 -14.38 -2.96 -0.27
C SER A 89 -13.65 -4.29 -0.57
N PRO A 90 -14.14 -5.43 -0.05
CA PRO A 90 -13.51 -6.73 -0.27
C PRO A 90 -13.43 -7.15 -1.75
N ASP A 91 -14.26 -6.59 -2.62
CA ASP A 91 -14.23 -6.80 -4.08
C ASP A 91 -13.20 -5.92 -4.82
N GLY A 92 -12.57 -4.95 -4.12
CA GLY A 92 -11.52 -4.08 -4.65
C GLY A 92 -12.01 -2.90 -5.51
N LYS A 93 -13.32 -2.72 -5.70
CA LYS A 93 -13.87 -1.73 -6.64
C LYS A 93 -14.50 -0.51 -5.99
N THR A 94 -14.90 -0.62 -4.72
CA THR A 94 -15.62 0.46 -4.03
C THR A 94 -14.75 1.10 -2.97
N LEU A 95 -14.52 2.41 -3.07
CA LEU A 95 -13.89 3.16 -2.00
C LEU A 95 -14.87 3.26 -0.82
N VAL A 96 -14.46 2.72 0.33
CA VAL A 96 -15.18 2.83 1.60
C VAL A 96 -14.78 4.12 2.31
N GLU A 97 -13.47 4.39 2.39
CA GLU A 97 -12.93 5.57 3.05
C GLU A 97 -11.63 6.02 2.38
N ILE A 98 -11.34 7.32 2.42
CA ILE A 98 -10.01 7.86 2.11
C ILE A 98 -9.65 8.96 3.10
N ALA A 99 -8.47 8.83 3.69
CA ALA A 99 -7.85 9.84 4.53
C ALA A 99 -6.51 10.25 3.93
N VAL A 100 -6.29 11.55 3.79
CA VAL A 100 -5.05 12.10 3.23
C VAL A 100 -4.39 12.95 4.31
N LYS A 101 -3.08 12.71 4.53
CA LYS A 101 -2.28 13.42 5.52
C LYS A 101 -0.97 13.88 4.90
N GLU A 102 -0.38 14.94 5.43
CA GLU A 102 0.97 15.36 5.06
C GLU A 102 1.96 14.25 5.44
N GLY A 103 2.86 13.94 4.51
CA GLY A 103 3.89 12.93 4.71
C GLY A 103 5.08 13.55 5.44
N LEU A 104 5.27 13.16 6.70
CA LEU A 104 6.54 13.34 7.42
C LEU A 104 7.71 12.68 6.69
#